data_AF-A0A928XQ68-F1
#
_entry.id   AF-A0A928XQ68-F1
#
_cell.length_a   1.000
_cell.length_b   1.000
_cell.length_c   1.000
_cell.angle_alpha   90.00
_cell.angle_beta   90.00
_cell.angle_gamma   90.00
#
_symmetry.space_group_name_H-M   'P 1'
#
loop_
_entity.id
_entity.type
_entity.pdbx_description
1 polymer ?
#
loop_
_entity_poly.entity_id
_entity_poly.type
_entity_poly.pdbx_seq_one_letter_code
_entity_poly.pdbx_strand_id
1 'polypeptide(L)'
;MRAALLLAAAAATLGCSTLDRFDTKDGEAYCGNLVTGTPFREGFPDNDLRLRMTLDTDQLSSTPGTLTTSVSSEDPCTGQPILHAAPMRITEAMLHDPLSTFDFGMGRDHNFMAWVDSTCSGPMLAVVSLLRNDDVEVRLMKPPPAPAAAATEPPQPGFALFPMTRRKDDCGF
;
A
#
# COMPACT_ATOMS: atom_id res chain seq x y z
N MET A 1 -11.30 30.38 55.11
CA MET A 1 -10.76 30.34 53.73
C MET A 1 -9.71 29.24 53.63
N ARG A 2 -10.10 28.01 53.24
CA ARG A 2 -9.18 26.93 52.86
C ARG A 2 -9.89 26.05 51.83
N ALA A 3 -9.92 26.53 50.59
CA ALA A 3 -10.42 25.80 49.44
C ALA A 3 -9.51 26.16 48.27
N ALA A 4 -8.53 25.32 47.99
CA ALA A 4 -7.78 25.28 46.73
C ALA A 4 -6.72 24.19 46.86
N LEU A 5 -6.90 23.06 46.18
CA LEU A 5 -5.86 22.18 45.60
C LEU A 5 -6.47 20.81 45.27
N LEU A 6 -7.40 20.80 44.31
CA LEU A 6 -7.87 19.59 43.62
C LEU A 6 -8.12 19.93 42.15
N LEU A 7 -7.09 20.46 41.47
CA LEU A 7 -7.10 20.66 40.03
C LEU A 7 -5.74 20.27 39.47
N ALA A 8 -5.64 19.06 38.90
CA ALA A 8 -4.77 18.69 37.77
C ALA A 8 -4.59 17.16 37.70
N ALA A 9 -5.63 16.45 37.25
CA ALA A 9 -5.51 15.03 36.86
C ALA A 9 -6.26 14.76 35.55
N ALA A 10 -6.22 15.72 34.62
CA ALA A 10 -6.89 15.62 33.33
C ALA A 10 -5.99 16.18 32.22
N ALA A 11 -4.82 15.59 32.02
CA ALA A 11 -3.93 15.91 30.90
C ALA A 11 -2.94 14.77 30.61
N ALA A 12 -3.41 13.64 30.09
CA ALA A 12 -2.52 12.63 29.49
C ALA A 12 -3.18 11.64 28.52
N THR A 13 -4.36 11.93 27.95
CA THR A 13 -4.78 11.22 26.72
C THR A 13 -4.13 11.92 25.53
N LEU A 14 -2.79 11.91 25.49
CA LEU A 14 -2.06 12.10 24.26
C LEU A 14 -2.49 10.94 23.38
N GLY A 15 -3.38 11.23 22.42
CA GLY A 15 -3.89 10.25 21.49
C GLY A 15 -2.76 9.74 20.62
N CYS A 16 -2.08 8.70 21.07
CA CYS A 16 -1.46 7.76 20.16
C CYS A 16 -2.61 7.22 19.31
N SER A 17 -2.75 7.72 18.08
CA SER A 17 -3.62 7.06 17.11
C SER A 17 -2.97 5.71 16.84
N THR A 18 -3.44 4.67 17.52
CA THR A 18 -2.87 3.34 17.37
C THR A 18 -3.21 2.85 15.97
N LEU A 19 -2.19 2.63 15.15
CA LEU A 19 -2.35 2.09 13.81
C LEU A 19 -2.66 0.58 13.85
N ASP A 20 -2.61 -0.03 15.04
CA ASP A 20 -2.95 -1.42 15.34
C ASP A 20 -4.28 -1.89 14.72
N ARG A 21 -5.27 -0.99 14.63
CA ARG A 21 -6.54 -1.32 13.99
C ARG A 21 -6.37 -1.73 12.53
N PHE A 22 -5.29 -1.36 11.84
CA PHE A 22 -4.96 -1.74 10.47
C PHE A 22 -4.26 -3.10 10.35
N ASP A 23 -3.85 -3.75 11.45
CA ASP A 23 -3.18 -5.04 11.39
C ASP A 23 -4.07 -6.14 10.80
N THR A 24 -3.50 -6.93 9.91
CA THR A 24 -4.14 -8.15 9.40
C THR A 24 -3.78 -9.33 10.28
N LYS A 25 -4.78 -10.07 10.75
CA LYS A 25 -4.59 -11.32 11.50
C LYS A 25 -4.41 -12.51 10.55
N ASP A 26 -4.12 -13.69 11.12
CA ASP A 26 -4.05 -14.94 10.36
C ASP A 26 -5.35 -15.18 9.55
N GLY A 27 -5.20 -15.31 8.23
CA GLY A 27 -6.31 -15.48 7.28
C GLY A 27 -7.03 -14.19 6.89
N GLU A 28 -6.68 -13.05 7.49
CA GLU A 28 -7.19 -11.74 7.07
C GLU A 28 -6.27 -11.09 6.04
N ALA A 29 -6.87 -10.37 5.10
CA ALA A 29 -6.14 -9.55 4.15
C ALA A 29 -6.98 -8.34 3.73
N TYR A 30 -6.31 -7.29 3.30
CA TYR A 30 -6.92 -6.23 2.53
C TYR A 30 -7.09 -6.68 1.09
N CYS A 31 -8.29 -6.50 0.54
CA CYS A 31 -8.65 -6.94 -0.80
C CYS A 31 -9.25 -5.77 -1.60
N GLY A 32 -8.80 -5.58 -2.83
CA GLY A 32 -9.30 -4.51 -3.70
C GLY A 32 -9.22 -4.87 -5.17
N ASN A 33 -10.05 -4.19 -5.96
CA ASN A 33 -10.02 -4.26 -7.41
C ASN A 33 -9.28 -3.04 -7.95
N LEU A 34 -8.61 -3.20 -9.09
CA LEU A 34 -8.05 -2.08 -9.84
C LEU A 34 -9.15 -1.10 -10.22
N VAL A 35 -8.95 0.18 -9.89
CA VAL A 35 -9.83 1.24 -10.39
C VAL A 35 -9.67 1.35 -11.90
N THR A 36 -10.78 1.21 -12.61
CA THR A 36 -10.80 1.30 -14.07
C THR A 36 -10.96 2.75 -14.52
N GLY A 37 -10.32 3.10 -15.63
CA GLY A 37 -10.37 4.44 -16.23
C GLY A 37 -9.15 5.32 -15.94
N THR A 38 -8.85 6.22 -16.88
CA THR A 38 -7.84 7.27 -16.69
C THR A 38 -8.38 8.36 -15.75
N PRO A 39 -7.54 9.01 -14.93
CA PRO A 39 -6.08 8.85 -14.81
C PRO A 39 -5.63 7.76 -13.80
N PHE A 40 -6.53 6.88 -13.35
CA PHE A 40 -6.26 5.96 -12.24
C PHE A 40 -5.58 4.65 -12.63
N ARG A 41 -5.31 4.48 -13.93
CA ARG A 41 -4.65 3.31 -14.50
C ARG A 41 -3.84 3.65 -15.75
N GLU A 42 -2.61 3.15 -15.79
CA GLU A 42 -1.71 3.17 -16.95
C GLU A 42 -0.75 1.98 -16.85
N GLY A 43 -0.43 1.28 -17.95
CA GLY A 43 0.60 0.24 -17.97
C GLY A 43 0.35 -1.03 -17.14
N PHE A 44 -0.88 -1.26 -16.67
CA PHE A 44 -1.34 -2.50 -16.03
C PHE A 44 -2.44 -3.17 -16.88
N PRO A 45 -2.61 -4.51 -16.81
CA PRO A 45 -3.66 -5.23 -17.53
C PRO A 45 -5.04 -4.58 -17.42
N ASP A 46 -5.88 -4.82 -18.43
CA ASP A 46 -7.27 -4.40 -18.38
C ASP A 46 -8.04 -5.21 -17.30
N ASN A 47 -9.30 -4.81 -17.12
CA ASN A 47 -10.21 -5.10 -16.01
C ASN A 47 -10.05 -6.49 -15.38
N ASP A 48 -10.25 -6.57 -14.06
CA ASP A 48 -10.22 -7.78 -13.19
C ASP A 48 -8.91 -8.03 -12.43
N LEU A 49 -7.90 -7.16 -12.57
CA LEU A 49 -6.74 -7.20 -11.69
C LEU A 49 -7.15 -6.88 -10.25
N ARG A 50 -6.94 -7.84 -9.36
CA ARG A 50 -7.19 -7.71 -7.92
C ARG A 50 -5.86 -7.63 -7.18
N LEU A 51 -5.87 -6.92 -6.05
CA LEU A 51 -4.75 -6.84 -5.14
C LEU A 51 -5.16 -7.39 -3.78
N ARG A 52 -4.24 -8.14 -3.18
CA ARG A 52 -4.26 -8.62 -1.81
C ARG A 52 -3.08 -8.00 -1.07
N MET A 53 -3.32 -7.54 0.16
CA MET A 53 -2.28 -6.99 1.03
C MET A 53 -2.42 -7.54 2.45
N THR A 54 -1.29 -7.97 3.03
CA THR A 54 -1.15 -8.15 4.48
C THR A 54 -0.43 -6.95 5.09
N LEU A 55 -0.73 -6.63 6.33
CA LEU A 55 -0.18 -5.48 7.03
C LEU A 55 0.09 -5.79 8.51
N ASP A 56 1.29 -5.48 8.96
CA ASP A 56 1.77 -5.47 10.35
C ASP A 56 2.33 -4.07 10.63
N THR A 57 1.61 -3.31 11.44
CA THR A 57 1.91 -1.91 11.73
C THR A 57 3.08 -1.73 12.68
N ASP A 58 3.47 -2.77 13.43
CA ASP A 58 4.71 -2.76 14.23
C ASP A 58 5.96 -2.81 13.33
N GLN A 59 5.80 -3.19 12.05
CA GLN A 59 6.88 -3.32 11.06
C GLN A 59 6.90 -2.17 10.02
N LEU A 60 6.21 -1.04 10.27
CA LEU A 60 6.14 0.12 9.35
C LEU A 60 7.49 0.78 9.02
N SER A 61 8.56 0.46 9.77
CA SER A 61 9.91 0.95 9.50
C SER A 61 10.80 -0.05 8.76
N SER A 62 10.29 -1.25 8.46
CA SER A 62 11.07 -2.36 7.88
C SER A 62 10.31 -3.03 6.74
N THR A 63 9.56 -4.10 7.03
CA THR A 63 8.76 -4.88 6.08
C THR A 63 7.34 -5.01 6.61
N PRO A 64 6.46 -4.00 6.42
CA PRO A 64 5.12 -3.99 7.01
C PRO A 64 4.17 -5.03 6.45
N GLY A 65 4.56 -5.84 5.46
CA GLY A 65 3.70 -6.90 4.95
C GLY A 65 4.00 -7.24 3.50
N THR A 66 3.02 -7.79 2.80
CA THR A 66 3.19 -8.30 1.43
C THR A 66 2.06 -7.87 0.51
N LEU A 67 2.36 -7.80 -0.79
CA LEU A 67 1.39 -7.60 -1.86
C LEU A 67 1.34 -8.81 -2.79
N THR A 68 0.14 -9.21 -3.18
CA THR A 68 -0.11 -10.25 -4.19
C THR A 68 -1.20 -9.77 -5.15
N THR A 69 -0.97 -9.87 -6.45
CA THR A 69 -2.01 -9.62 -7.47
C THR A 69 -2.70 -10.91 -7.88
N SER A 70 -3.92 -10.84 -8.37
CA SER A 70 -4.53 -12.00 -9.04
C SER A 70 -3.82 -12.31 -10.34
N VAL A 71 -3.93 -13.57 -10.81
CA VAL A 71 -3.56 -13.92 -12.18
C VAL A 71 -4.66 -13.45 -13.14
N SER A 72 -4.32 -12.66 -14.14
CA SER A 72 -5.17 -12.30 -15.28
C SER A 72 -4.76 -13.09 -16.53
N SER A 73 -5.71 -13.37 -17.41
CA SER A 73 -5.42 -13.92 -18.74
C SER A 73 -4.59 -12.98 -19.61
N GLU A 74 -4.56 -11.69 -19.26
CA GLU A 74 -3.78 -10.66 -19.93
C GLU A 74 -2.49 -10.31 -19.16
N ASP A 75 -2.09 -11.16 -18.22
CA ASP A 75 -0.93 -10.88 -17.39
C ASP A 75 0.35 -10.77 -18.22
N PRO A 76 1.16 -9.71 -17.99
CA PRO A 76 2.46 -9.58 -18.64
C PRO A 76 3.46 -10.63 -18.14
N CYS A 77 3.18 -11.28 -17.00
CA CYS A 77 4.13 -12.15 -16.31
C CYS A 77 3.90 -13.65 -16.58
N THR A 78 3.58 -14.05 -17.82
CA THR A 78 3.52 -15.46 -18.27
C THR A 78 2.72 -16.39 -17.33
N GLY A 79 1.47 -16.04 -17.03
CA GLY A 79 0.60 -16.85 -16.16
C GLY A 79 0.97 -16.83 -14.68
N GLN A 80 1.84 -15.91 -14.26
CA GLN A 80 2.11 -15.61 -12.85
C GLN A 80 1.53 -14.25 -12.46
N PRO A 81 1.18 -14.06 -11.17
CA PRO A 81 0.87 -12.73 -10.65
C PRO A 81 1.98 -11.72 -10.92
N ILE A 82 1.61 -10.47 -11.22
CA ILE A 82 2.55 -9.33 -11.29
C ILE A 82 3.32 -9.17 -9.99
N LEU A 83 2.64 -9.32 -8.86
CA LEU A 83 3.20 -9.38 -7.51
C LEU A 83 2.81 -10.71 -6.87
N HIS A 84 3.77 -11.44 -6.31
CA HIS A 84 3.52 -12.71 -5.63
C HIS A 84 4.21 -12.72 -4.27
N ALA A 85 3.41 -12.56 -3.21
CA ALA A 85 3.92 -12.41 -1.84
C ALA A 85 5.07 -11.39 -1.75
N ALA A 86 4.98 -10.32 -2.53
CA ALA A 86 6.06 -9.36 -2.70
C ALA A 86 6.18 -8.54 -1.41
N PRO A 87 7.30 -8.62 -0.67
CA PRO A 87 7.46 -7.87 0.58
C PRO A 87 7.48 -6.38 0.30
N MET A 88 6.72 -5.61 1.08
CA MET A 88 6.77 -4.16 1.09
C MET A 88 8.03 -3.73 1.83
N ARG A 89 9.07 -3.27 1.15
CA ARG A 89 10.35 -2.90 1.76
C ARG A 89 10.46 -1.39 1.96
N ILE A 90 10.51 -0.97 3.23
CA ILE A 90 10.77 0.42 3.61
C ILE A 90 12.28 0.63 3.66
N THR A 91 12.75 1.79 3.19
CA THR A 91 14.15 2.19 3.38
C THR A 91 14.23 3.26 4.44
N GLU A 92 15.24 3.20 5.31
CA GLU A 92 15.45 4.18 6.37
C GLU A 92 15.54 5.62 5.80
N ALA A 93 16.17 5.77 4.63
CA ALA A 93 16.24 7.05 3.93
C ALA A 93 14.86 7.64 3.61
N MET A 94 13.87 6.80 3.24
CA MET A 94 12.51 7.27 2.98
C MET A 94 11.81 7.76 4.25
N LEU A 95 12.10 7.18 5.43
CA LEU A 95 11.51 7.63 6.70
C LEU A 95 11.96 9.05 7.09
N HIS A 96 13.18 9.43 6.68
CA HIS A 96 13.75 10.74 6.97
C HIS A 96 13.44 11.83 5.91
N ASP A 97 12.76 11.47 4.82
CA ASP A 97 12.42 12.40 3.76
C ASP A 97 11.09 13.15 4.09
N PRO A 98 10.96 14.46 3.82
CA PRO A 98 9.70 15.19 4.01
C PRO A 98 8.48 14.55 3.32
N LEU A 99 8.69 13.82 2.22
CA LEU A 99 7.64 13.06 1.55
C LEU A 99 7.04 11.95 2.42
N SER A 100 7.74 11.47 3.46
CA SER A 100 7.19 10.54 4.45
C SER A 100 6.15 11.19 5.37
N THR A 101 6.23 12.51 5.52
CA THR A 101 5.27 13.31 6.27
C THR A 101 4.15 13.88 5.40
N PHE A 102 4.15 13.55 4.10
CA PHE A 102 3.17 14.08 3.18
C PHE A 102 1.76 13.61 3.54
N ASP A 103 0.89 14.56 3.80
CA ASP A 103 -0.53 14.34 4.03
C ASP A 103 -1.30 14.65 2.75
N PHE A 104 -1.93 13.63 2.16
CA PHE A 104 -2.81 13.78 0.99
C PHE A 104 -4.16 14.48 1.33
N GLY A 105 -4.36 14.93 2.57
CA GLY A 105 -5.49 15.73 3.01
C GLY A 105 -6.44 14.98 3.97
N MET A 106 -7.62 15.55 4.19
CA MET A 106 -8.58 14.98 5.14
C MET A 106 -9.05 13.58 4.72
N GLY A 107 -8.96 12.60 5.64
CA GLY A 107 -9.50 11.25 5.48
C GLY A 107 -8.47 10.13 5.71
N ARG A 108 -7.20 10.47 5.94
CA ARG A 108 -6.11 9.51 6.13
C ARG A 108 -5.46 9.71 7.48
N ASP A 109 -5.07 8.60 8.11
CA ASP A 109 -4.37 8.62 9.39
C ASP A 109 -2.88 8.40 9.23
N HIS A 110 -2.48 7.70 8.16
CA HIS A 110 -1.07 7.49 7.85
C HIS A 110 -0.85 7.21 6.37
N ASN A 111 0.33 7.57 5.87
CA ASN A 111 0.80 7.18 4.55
C ASN A 111 2.23 6.67 4.70
N PHE A 112 2.56 5.60 3.99
CA PHE A 112 3.94 5.16 3.86
C PHE A 112 4.22 4.73 2.43
N MET A 113 5.50 4.67 2.10
CA MET A 113 5.98 4.30 0.78
C MET A 113 6.89 3.08 0.92
N ALA A 114 6.72 2.10 0.04
CA ALA A 114 7.47 0.85 0.06
C ALA A 114 7.91 0.45 -1.34
N TRP A 115 9.07 -0.17 -1.46
CA TRP A 115 9.46 -0.86 -2.68
C TRP A 115 8.87 -2.27 -2.69
N VAL A 116 8.36 -2.70 -3.83
CA VAL A 116 7.90 -4.08 -4.05
C VAL A 116 8.47 -4.60 -5.35
N ASP A 117 8.95 -5.84 -5.36
CA ASP A 117 9.56 -6.44 -6.53
C ASP A 117 8.50 -7.20 -7.33
N SER A 118 8.32 -6.81 -8.61
CA SER A 118 7.47 -7.55 -9.53
C SER A 118 8.16 -8.80 -10.04
N THR A 119 7.36 -9.83 -10.32
CA THR A 119 7.81 -11.08 -10.94
C THR A 119 8.36 -10.89 -12.34
N CYS A 120 7.93 -9.86 -13.08
CA CYS A 120 8.37 -9.64 -14.46
C CYS A 120 8.69 -8.19 -14.86
N SER A 121 8.33 -7.19 -14.05
CA SER A 121 8.49 -5.77 -14.41
C SER A 121 9.56 -5.02 -13.60
N GLY A 122 10.31 -5.73 -12.74
CA GLY A 122 11.29 -5.12 -11.84
C GLY A 122 10.65 -4.43 -10.62
N PRO A 123 11.42 -3.59 -9.89
CA PRO A 123 10.92 -2.94 -8.68
C PRO A 123 9.87 -1.88 -9.02
N MET A 124 8.81 -1.83 -8.22
CA MET A 124 7.76 -0.82 -8.24
C MET A 124 7.73 -0.07 -6.91
N LEU A 125 7.28 1.19 -6.93
CA LEU A 125 7.01 1.96 -5.73
C LEU A 125 5.54 1.84 -5.36
N ALA A 126 5.25 1.36 -4.16
CA ALA A 126 3.93 1.36 -3.56
C ALA A 126 3.78 2.56 -2.63
N VAL A 127 2.70 3.32 -2.77
CA VAL A 127 2.23 4.26 -1.74
C VAL A 127 1.01 3.64 -1.09
N VAL A 128 1.09 3.42 0.22
CA VAL A 128 0.02 2.82 1.00
C VAL A 128 -0.55 3.89 1.92
N SER A 129 -1.85 4.09 1.85
CA SER A 129 -2.58 5.06 2.67
C SER A 129 -3.58 4.35 3.57
N LEU A 130 -3.43 4.56 4.88
CA LEU A 130 -4.33 4.04 5.91
C LEU A 130 -5.46 5.06 6.14
N LEU A 131 -6.70 4.68 5.83
CA LEU A 131 -7.86 5.58 5.82
C LEU A 131 -8.58 5.62 7.18
N ARG A 132 -9.22 6.74 7.50
CA ARG A 132 -9.98 6.93 8.75
C ARG A 132 -11.13 5.95 8.98
N ASN A 133 -11.60 5.30 7.93
CA ASN A 133 -12.67 4.31 7.95
C ASN A 133 -12.16 2.86 7.94
N ASP A 134 -10.91 2.64 8.36
CA ASP A 134 -10.22 1.33 8.47
C ASP A 134 -9.89 0.64 7.14
N ASP A 135 -10.25 1.27 6.02
CA ASP A 135 -9.87 0.88 4.68
C ASP A 135 -8.42 1.27 4.37
N VAL A 136 -7.89 0.68 3.30
CA VAL A 136 -6.56 1.02 2.78
C VAL A 136 -6.65 1.37 1.32
N GLU A 137 -5.80 2.27 0.86
CA GLU A 137 -5.61 2.54 -0.55
C GLU A 137 -4.16 2.28 -0.93
N VAL A 138 -3.95 1.49 -1.98
CA VAL A 138 -2.63 1.19 -2.53
C VAL A 138 -2.51 1.82 -3.91
N ARG A 139 -1.47 2.63 -4.10
CA ARG A 139 -1.05 3.12 -5.42
C ARG A 139 0.25 2.47 -5.81
N LEU A 140 0.30 1.83 -6.97
CA LEU A 140 1.52 1.28 -7.54
C LEU A 140 2.03 2.18 -8.65
N MET A 141 3.32 2.51 -8.59
CA MET A 141 4.05 3.22 -9.63
C MET A 141 5.09 2.29 -10.21
N LYS A 142 4.90 1.94 -11.49
CA LYS A 142 5.81 1.12 -12.27
C LYS A 142 6.73 2.05 -13.06
N PRO A 143 8.05 2.07 -12.76
CA PRO A 143 8.98 2.92 -13.51
C PRO A 143 9.02 2.49 -14.98
N PRO A 144 9.37 3.39 -15.90
CA PRO A 144 9.79 2.95 -17.23
C PRO A 144 11.02 2.03 -17.04
N PRO A 145 11.16 0.95 -17.81
CA PRO A 145 12.35 0.14 -17.67
C PRO A 145 13.58 0.93 -18.12
N ALA A 146 14.73 0.43 -17.71
CA ALA A 146 15.99 0.95 -18.19
C ALA A 146 16.00 0.94 -19.74
N PRO A 147 16.53 2.00 -20.38
CA PRO A 147 16.62 2.05 -21.83
C PRO A 147 17.43 0.85 -22.35
N ALA A 148 16.75 -0.08 -23.01
CA ALA A 148 17.39 -1.21 -23.68
C ALA A 148 17.81 -0.79 -25.09
N ALA A 149 19.00 -1.19 -25.53
CA ALA A 149 19.55 -0.84 -26.84
C ALA A 149 18.73 -1.38 -28.04
N ALA A 150 17.75 -2.26 -27.82
CA ALA A 150 17.01 -2.95 -28.88
C ALA A 150 15.58 -3.39 -28.48
N ALA A 151 14.84 -2.60 -27.68
CA ALA A 151 13.45 -2.93 -27.39
C ALA A 151 12.54 -2.60 -28.61
N THR A 152 11.83 -3.62 -29.11
CA THR A 152 10.93 -3.52 -30.29
C THR A 152 9.57 -2.92 -29.96
N GLU A 153 9.17 -2.92 -28.68
CA GLU A 153 7.95 -2.27 -28.20
C GLU A 153 8.30 -1.34 -27.04
N PRO A 154 7.71 -0.13 -26.98
CA PRO A 154 7.97 0.80 -25.90
C PRO A 154 7.39 0.22 -24.60
N PRO A 155 8.24 -0.14 -23.64
CA PRO A 155 7.77 -0.63 -22.37
C PRO A 155 7.10 0.51 -21.61
N GLN A 156 5.84 0.33 -21.26
CA GLN A 156 5.04 1.43 -20.72
C GLN A 156 5.26 1.56 -19.22
N PRO A 157 5.62 2.77 -18.71
CA PRO A 157 5.48 3.05 -17.29
C PRO A 157 4.03 2.83 -16.86
N GLY A 158 3.77 2.77 -15.56
CA GLY A 158 2.43 2.51 -15.11
C GLY A 158 2.04 3.09 -13.77
N PHE A 159 0.75 3.27 -13.63
CA PHE A 159 0.09 3.65 -12.40
C PHE A 159 -1.11 2.72 -12.19
N ALA A 160 -1.33 2.27 -10.97
CA ALA A 160 -2.51 1.52 -10.59
C ALA A 160 -2.99 1.95 -9.21
N LEU A 161 -4.30 2.13 -9.07
CA LEU A 161 -4.96 2.47 -7.82
C LEU A 161 -5.88 1.33 -7.37
N PHE A 162 -5.74 0.93 -6.12
CA PHE A 162 -6.57 -0.10 -5.48
C PHE A 162 -7.14 0.43 -4.16
N PRO A 163 -8.44 0.74 -4.08
CA PRO A 163 -9.15 0.84 -2.81
C PRO A 163 -9.37 -0.57 -2.25
N MET A 164 -9.04 -0.76 -0.98
CA MET A 164 -8.94 -2.06 -0.33
C MET A 164 -9.76 -2.09 0.95
N THR A 165 -10.52 -3.16 1.13
CA THR A 165 -11.28 -3.42 2.36
C THR A 165 -10.74 -4.69 3.03
N ARG A 166 -10.72 -4.74 4.37
CA ARG A 166 -10.27 -5.93 5.10
C ARG A 166 -11.31 -7.05 4.99
N ARG A 167 -10.85 -8.27 4.71
CA ARG A 167 -11.66 -9.49 4.64
C ARG A 167 -11.00 -10.62 5.42
N LYS A 168 -11.81 -11.61 5.81
CA LYS A 168 -11.39 -12.80 6.60
C LYS A 168 -11.08 -14.04 5.77
N ASP A 169 -11.17 -13.93 4.45
CA ASP A 169 -11.07 -15.06 3.50
C ASP A 169 -9.91 -14.90 2.51
N ASP A 170 -8.87 -14.13 2.88
CA ASP A 170 -7.64 -13.92 2.10
C ASP A 170 -7.86 -13.56 0.61
N CYS A 171 -8.98 -12.87 0.31
CA CYS A 171 -9.42 -12.41 -1.01
C CYS A 171 -9.88 -13.47 -2.03
N GLY A 172 -9.61 -14.76 -1.81
CA GLY A 172 -10.10 -15.87 -2.62
C GLY A 172 -9.43 -16.02 -4.00
N PHE A 173 -8.14 -15.70 -4.12
CA PHE A 173 -7.32 -15.94 -5.31
C PHE A 173 -5.83 -16.13 -4.98
#